data_AF-A0A843HBT7-F1
#
_entry.id   AF-A0A843HBT7-F1
#
_cell.length_a   1.000
_cell.length_b   1.000
_cell.length_c   1.000
_cell.angle_alpha   90.00
_cell.angle_beta   90.00
_cell.angle_gamma   90.00
#
_symmetry.space_group_name_H-M   'P 1'
#
loop_
_entity.id
_entity.type
_entity.pdbx_description
1 polymer ?
#
loop_
_entity_poly.entity_id
_entity_poly.type
_entity_poly.pdbx_seq_one_letter_code
_entity_poly.pdbx_strand_id
1 'polypeptide(L)'
;MDLDEIQNIVNEVGAGYFPIKLVQEITDACNRNDLSSDEAETLVLKVKEAYEREEVEPGESVGTIAAQSVGEPGTQMTMRTFHYAGVVELNVTLGLPRLIEVVDARKKISTPTMEIYFTPEYSNDEEFITKMGNTIGKITLNDIIKNFNVNFMDNVITAEIDQDIIDERRLDINEILSVIDKTFKQVKIDNNVLSFETTFSKDEEKISHGIRELRLLADKIRDLQISGVKGIGKVVIRNEHDEWVIHTEGSNIGAILKLEGVD
;
A
#
# COMPACT_ATOMS: atom_id res chain seq x y z
N MET A 1 32.56 -21.59 -23.82
CA MET A 1 33.53 -20.64 -23.24
C MET A 1 33.08 -20.27 -21.86
N ASP A 2 34.03 -20.22 -20.95
CA ASP A 2 33.78 -19.77 -19.59
C ASP A 2 33.76 -18.24 -19.52
N LEU A 3 33.05 -17.72 -18.53
CA LEU A 3 32.94 -16.28 -18.27
C LEU A 3 34.31 -15.62 -18.12
N ASP A 4 35.25 -16.34 -17.52
CA ASP A 4 36.62 -15.89 -17.31
C ASP A 4 37.42 -15.81 -18.63
N GLU A 5 37.16 -16.70 -19.59
CA GLU A 5 37.81 -16.68 -20.91
C GLU A 5 37.37 -15.44 -21.70
N ILE A 6 36.07 -15.15 -21.69
CA ILE A 6 35.53 -13.97 -22.38
C ILE A 6 35.89 -12.68 -21.67
N GLN A 7 35.96 -12.69 -20.33
CA GLN A 7 36.46 -11.55 -19.57
C GLN A 7 37.92 -11.22 -19.92
N ASN A 8 38.75 -12.24 -20.14
CA ASN A 8 40.13 -12.05 -20.61
C ASN A 8 40.16 -11.47 -22.03
N ILE A 9 39.36 -11.99 -22.96
CA ILE A 9 39.25 -11.44 -24.33
C ILE A 9 38.78 -9.98 -24.31
N VAL A 10 37.78 -9.65 -23.49
CA VAL A 10 37.27 -8.28 -23.31
C VAL A 10 38.37 -7.34 -22.78
N ASN A 11 39.18 -7.83 -21.84
CA ASN A 11 40.31 -7.06 -21.30
C ASN A 11 41.43 -6.87 -22.33
N GLU A 12 41.75 -7.90 -23.13
CA GLU A 12 42.75 -7.85 -24.19
C GLU A 12 42.36 -6.86 -25.31
N VAL A 13 41.07 -6.84 -25.66
CA VAL A 13 40.50 -5.91 -26.66
C VAL A 13 40.37 -4.46 -26.11
N GLY A 14 40.70 -4.25 -24.83
CA GLY A 14 40.66 -2.93 -24.19
C GLY A 14 39.25 -2.43 -23.89
N ALA A 15 38.29 -3.34 -23.74
CA ALA A 15 36.89 -3.08 -23.41
C ALA A 15 36.56 -3.38 -21.93
N GLY A 16 37.55 -3.29 -21.03
CA GLY A 16 37.39 -3.59 -19.60
C GLY A 16 36.41 -2.70 -18.83
N TYR A 17 35.82 -1.69 -19.48
CA TYR A 17 34.76 -0.83 -18.93
C TYR A 17 33.34 -1.39 -19.13
N PHE A 18 33.19 -2.52 -19.83
CA PHE A 18 31.88 -3.12 -20.06
C PHE A 18 31.18 -3.54 -18.76
N PRO A 19 29.85 -3.31 -18.66
CA PRO A 19 29.07 -3.83 -17.54
C PRO A 19 29.11 -5.37 -17.49
N ILE A 20 29.14 -5.93 -16.28
CA ILE A 20 29.19 -7.39 -16.05
C ILE A 20 28.05 -8.11 -16.80
N LYS A 21 26.85 -7.54 -16.81
CA LYS A 21 25.70 -8.11 -17.54
C LYS A 21 25.94 -8.21 -19.04
N LEU A 22 26.62 -7.24 -19.64
CA LEU A 22 26.94 -7.26 -21.08
C LEU A 22 27.95 -8.39 -21.38
N VAL A 23 28.94 -8.58 -20.52
CA VAL A 23 29.91 -9.69 -20.65
C VAL A 23 29.22 -11.05 -20.51
N GLN A 24 28.26 -11.17 -19.60
CA GLN A 24 27.43 -12.37 -19.47
C GLN A 24 26.59 -12.63 -20.73
N GLU A 25 25.95 -11.60 -21.29
CA GLU A 25 25.18 -11.72 -22.53
C GLU A 25 26.05 -12.12 -23.73
N ILE A 26 27.27 -11.58 -23.84
CA ILE A 26 28.24 -11.99 -24.85
C ILE A 26 28.63 -13.45 -24.65
N THR A 27 28.85 -13.88 -23.40
CA THR A 27 29.18 -15.27 -23.06
C THR A 27 28.06 -16.23 -23.45
N ASP A 28 26.82 -15.89 -23.13
CA ASP A 28 25.66 -16.65 -23.53
C ASP A 28 25.50 -16.69 -25.05
N ALA A 29 25.75 -15.58 -25.75
CA ALA A 29 25.70 -15.52 -27.21
C ALA A 29 26.80 -16.39 -27.87
N CYS A 30 28.01 -16.39 -27.30
CA CYS A 30 29.12 -17.25 -27.71
C CYS A 30 28.77 -18.73 -27.55
N ASN A 31 28.22 -19.10 -26.39
CA ASN A 31 27.82 -20.48 -26.10
C ASN A 31 26.60 -20.93 -26.91
N ARG A 32 25.64 -20.04 -27.21
CA ARG A 32 24.46 -20.37 -28.03
C ARG A 32 24.79 -20.66 -29.50
N ASN A 33 25.86 -20.07 -30.03
CA ASN A 33 26.23 -20.19 -31.43
C ASN A 33 27.52 -21.02 -31.64
N ASP A 34 28.01 -21.68 -30.58
CA ASP A 34 29.24 -22.49 -30.59
C ASP A 34 30.42 -21.76 -31.27
N LEU A 35 30.57 -20.47 -30.95
CA LEU A 35 31.61 -19.61 -31.56
C LEU A 35 33.00 -20.10 -31.15
N SER A 36 33.96 -20.02 -32.06
CA SER A 36 35.38 -20.22 -31.76
C SER A 36 35.98 -19.00 -31.04
N SER A 37 37.15 -19.16 -30.41
CA SER A 37 37.83 -18.05 -29.71
C SER A 37 38.09 -16.85 -30.63
N ASP A 38 38.46 -17.08 -31.89
CA ASP A 38 38.71 -16.01 -32.88
C ASP A 38 37.42 -15.28 -33.29
N GLU A 39 36.31 -16.02 -33.40
CA GLU A 39 35.01 -15.42 -33.71
C GLU A 39 34.43 -14.66 -32.52
N ALA A 40 34.70 -15.10 -31.29
CA ALA A 40 34.36 -14.38 -30.06
C ALA A 40 35.15 -13.08 -29.93
N GLU A 41 36.45 -13.06 -30.27
CA GLU A 41 37.24 -11.83 -30.33
C GLU A 41 36.65 -10.84 -31.35
N THR A 42 36.29 -11.34 -32.55
CA THR A 42 35.64 -10.54 -33.59
C THR A 42 34.29 -9.98 -33.12
N LEU A 43 33.52 -10.76 -32.36
CA LEU A 43 32.25 -10.32 -31.79
C LEU A 43 32.49 -9.21 -30.76
N VAL A 44 33.42 -9.40 -29.83
CA VAL A 44 33.76 -8.41 -28.80
C VAL A 44 34.23 -7.10 -29.43
N LEU A 45 35.06 -7.17 -30.49
CA LEU A 45 35.49 -6.00 -31.26
C LEU A 45 34.30 -5.25 -31.87
N LYS A 46 33.37 -5.94 -32.53
CA LYS A 46 32.18 -5.30 -33.11
C LYS A 46 31.25 -4.71 -32.05
N VAL A 47 31.11 -5.36 -30.91
CA VAL A 47 30.33 -4.86 -29.77
C VAL A 47 30.98 -3.61 -29.20
N LYS A 48 32.31 -3.57 -29.09
CA LYS A 48 33.05 -2.38 -28.69
C LYS A 48 32.85 -1.23 -29.66
N GLU A 49 33.02 -1.46 -30.95
CA GLU A 49 32.78 -0.42 -31.96
C GLU A 49 31.35 0.12 -31.91
N ALA A 50 30.35 -0.76 -31.73
CA ALA A 50 28.98 -0.34 -31.57
C ALA A 50 28.78 0.45 -30.27
N TYR A 51 29.31 -0.02 -29.15
CA TYR A 51 29.18 0.63 -27.85
C TYR A 51 29.77 2.04 -27.85
N GLU A 52 31.00 2.19 -28.37
CA GLU A 52 31.69 3.47 -28.47
C GLU A 52 30.98 4.43 -29.44
N ARG A 53 30.32 3.91 -30.49
CA ARG A 53 29.54 4.72 -31.43
C ARG A 53 28.23 5.24 -30.82
N GLU A 54 27.60 4.47 -29.95
CA GLU A 54 26.34 4.86 -29.30
C GLU A 54 26.56 5.72 -28.03
N GLU A 55 27.80 6.09 -27.71
CA GLU A 55 28.06 7.05 -26.63
C GLU A 55 27.47 8.42 -26.96
N VAL A 56 26.88 9.08 -25.95
CA VAL A 56 26.33 10.42 -26.11
C VAL A 56 27.44 11.44 -26.35
N GLU A 57 27.25 12.30 -27.35
CA GLU A 57 28.24 13.33 -27.67
C GLU A 57 28.40 14.33 -26.50
N PRO A 58 29.64 14.68 -26.11
CA PRO A 58 29.87 15.67 -25.08
C PRO A 58 29.29 17.04 -25.46
N GLY A 59 28.54 17.65 -24.55
CA GLY A 59 27.90 18.95 -24.77
C GLY A 59 26.42 18.88 -25.17
N GLU A 60 25.88 17.66 -25.34
CA GLU A 60 24.46 17.46 -25.63
C GLU A 60 23.55 17.97 -24.50
N SER A 61 22.40 18.55 -24.85
CA SER A 61 21.46 19.15 -23.89
C SER A 61 20.54 18.11 -23.26
N VAL A 62 21.13 17.13 -22.56
CA VAL A 62 20.43 15.96 -22.00
C VAL A 62 19.28 16.34 -21.06
N GLY A 63 19.40 17.45 -20.31
CA GLY A 63 18.34 17.91 -19.41
C GLY A 63 17.09 18.38 -20.15
N THR A 64 17.27 19.11 -21.26
CA THR A 64 16.14 19.60 -22.08
C THR A 64 15.45 18.45 -22.81
N ILE A 65 16.25 17.55 -23.40
CA ILE A 65 15.73 16.38 -24.10
C ILE A 65 14.97 15.48 -23.13
N ALA A 66 15.54 15.14 -21.97
CA ALA A 66 14.88 14.31 -20.98
C ALA A 66 13.56 14.93 -20.47
N ALA A 67 13.55 16.25 -20.23
CA ALA A 67 12.33 16.94 -19.80
C ALA A 67 11.23 16.88 -20.86
N GLN A 68 11.58 17.05 -22.15
CA GLN A 68 10.62 16.92 -23.25
C GLN A 68 10.14 15.48 -23.42
N SER A 69 11.05 14.49 -23.41
CA SER A 69 10.72 13.07 -23.59
C SER A 69 9.80 12.53 -22.49
N VAL A 70 9.95 12.99 -21.24
CA VAL A 70 9.05 12.60 -20.14
C VAL A 70 7.72 13.39 -20.19
N GLY A 71 7.74 14.65 -20.62
CA GLY A 71 6.57 15.53 -20.64
C GLY A 71 5.63 15.33 -21.82
N GLU A 72 6.15 15.01 -23.01
CA GLU A 72 5.37 14.87 -24.25
C GLU A 72 4.28 13.78 -24.15
N PRO A 73 4.57 12.56 -23.64
CA PRO A 73 3.56 11.54 -23.42
C PRO A 73 2.47 11.98 -22.43
N GLY A 74 2.77 12.92 -21.52
CA GLY A 74 1.80 13.44 -20.55
C GLY A 74 0.57 14.06 -21.21
N THR A 75 0.71 14.64 -22.40
CA THR A 75 -0.41 15.18 -23.18
C THR A 75 -1.28 14.08 -23.82
N GLN A 76 -0.67 12.92 -24.09
CA GLN A 76 -1.32 11.75 -24.67
C GLN A 76 -1.89 10.80 -23.62
N MET A 77 -1.46 10.94 -22.35
CA MET A 77 -2.04 10.25 -21.20
C MET A 77 -3.44 10.79 -20.89
N THR A 78 -4.38 10.50 -21.78
CA THR A 78 -5.81 10.62 -21.50
C THR A 78 -6.28 9.47 -20.61
N MET A 79 -7.43 9.63 -19.95
CA MET A 79 -7.95 8.67 -18.97
C MET A 79 -7.98 7.24 -19.52
N ARG A 80 -7.02 6.40 -19.13
CA ARG A 80 -7.17 4.95 -19.27
C ARG A 80 -8.37 4.58 -18.41
N THR A 81 -9.42 4.07 -19.04
CA THR A 81 -10.74 3.86 -18.45
C THR A 81 -10.65 3.04 -17.17
N PHE A 82 -11.30 3.56 -16.12
CA PHE A 82 -11.49 2.99 -14.78
C PHE A 82 -12.38 1.74 -14.77
N HIS A 83 -12.10 0.79 -15.66
CA HIS A 83 -12.79 -0.49 -15.71
C HIS A 83 -11.75 -1.62 -15.68
N TYR A 84 -11.01 -1.69 -14.58
CA TYR A 84 -10.47 -2.97 -14.14
C TYR A 84 -11.64 -3.78 -13.57
N ALA A 85 -12.29 -4.54 -14.45
CA ALA A 85 -13.37 -5.43 -14.05
C ALA A 85 -12.79 -6.59 -13.22
N GLY A 86 -13.19 -6.69 -11.96
CA GLY A 86 -13.13 -7.96 -11.21
C GLY A 86 -11.99 -8.14 -10.20
N VAL A 87 -11.18 -7.11 -9.90
CA VAL A 87 -10.18 -7.21 -8.82
C VAL A 87 -10.52 -6.21 -7.72
N VAL A 88 -10.50 -6.65 -6.46
CA VAL A 88 -10.59 -5.78 -5.27
C VAL A 88 -9.27 -5.02 -5.14
N GLU A 89 -8.94 -4.22 -6.15
CA GLU A 89 -7.80 -3.32 -6.11
C GLU A 89 -8.21 -2.07 -5.33
N LEU A 90 -7.34 -1.68 -4.39
CA LEU A 90 -7.45 -0.42 -3.69
C LEU A 90 -7.54 0.71 -4.73
N ASN A 91 -8.34 1.75 -4.46
CA ASN A 91 -8.46 2.88 -5.39
C ASN A 91 -7.11 3.61 -5.48
N VAL A 92 -6.27 3.24 -6.45
CA VAL A 92 -4.97 3.89 -6.69
C VAL A 92 -5.13 5.00 -7.73
N THR A 93 -4.56 6.17 -7.46
CA THR A 93 -4.38 7.21 -8.48
C THR A 93 -3.40 6.72 -9.53
N LEU A 94 -3.92 6.35 -10.70
CA LEU A 94 -3.13 5.93 -11.85
C LEU A 94 -3.00 7.06 -12.86
N GLY A 95 -1.85 7.12 -13.54
CA GLY A 95 -1.61 8.01 -14.69
C GLY A 95 -0.98 9.36 -14.36
N LEU A 96 -1.38 10.39 -15.11
CA LEU A 96 -0.76 11.72 -15.07
C LEU A 96 -0.81 12.41 -13.69
N PRO A 97 -1.93 12.36 -12.93
CA PRO A 97 -1.95 12.96 -11.59
C PRO A 97 -0.87 12.39 -10.66
N ARG A 98 -0.59 11.09 -10.76
CA ARG A 98 0.45 10.43 -9.95
C ARG A 98 1.85 10.88 -10.35
N LEU A 99 2.11 11.02 -11.65
CA LEU A 99 3.38 11.54 -12.16
C LEU A 99 3.64 12.95 -11.61
N ILE A 100 2.63 13.83 -11.62
CA ILE A 100 2.72 15.18 -11.05
C ILE A 100 3.03 15.11 -9.54
N GLU A 101 2.34 14.26 -8.78
CA GLU A 101 2.60 14.12 -7.34
C GLU A 101 4.06 13.74 -7.02
N VAL A 102 4.64 12.83 -7.81
CA VAL A 102 6.01 12.35 -7.64
C VAL A 102 7.03 13.43 -8.01
N VAL A 103 6.85 14.09 -9.16
CA VAL A 103 7.76 15.15 -9.63
C VAL A 103 7.71 16.38 -8.71
N ASP A 104 6.53 16.77 -8.24
CA ASP A 104 6.34 17.89 -7.31
C ASP A 104 6.81 17.57 -5.86
N ALA A 105 7.21 16.33 -5.58
CA ALA A 105 7.54 15.84 -4.24
C ALA A 105 6.48 16.20 -3.19
N ARG A 106 5.19 15.97 -3.51
CA ARG A 106 4.09 16.38 -2.63
C ARG A 106 4.13 15.65 -1.28
N LYS A 107 4.03 16.41 -0.19
CA LYS A 107 3.99 15.87 1.17
C LYS A 107 2.76 15.01 1.46
N LYS A 108 1.62 15.30 0.83
CA LYS A 108 0.38 14.53 0.96
C LYS A 108 -0.07 14.09 -0.43
N ILE A 109 -0.10 12.79 -0.64
CA ILE A 109 -0.57 12.16 -1.89
C ILE A 109 -2.04 11.76 -1.74
N SER A 110 -2.78 11.77 -2.84
CA SER A 110 -4.24 11.56 -2.81
C SER A 110 -4.65 10.14 -2.40
N THR A 111 -3.92 9.12 -2.86
CA THR A 111 -4.18 7.70 -2.53
C THR A 111 -2.85 7.00 -2.21
N PRO A 112 -2.36 7.08 -0.97
CA PRO A 112 -1.22 6.29 -0.57
C PRO A 112 -1.57 4.81 -0.59
N THR A 113 -0.63 3.97 -0.98
CA THR A 113 -0.71 2.53 -0.81
C THR A 113 0.59 2.01 -0.22
N MET A 114 0.52 0.87 0.47
CA MET A 114 1.70 0.14 0.90
C MET A 114 1.53 -1.34 0.65
N GLU A 115 2.64 -1.98 0.32
CA GLU A 115 2.80 -3.43 0.29
C GLU A 115 3.63 -3.81 1.51
N ILE A 116 3.11 -4.73 2.32
CA ILE A 116 3.76 -5.18 3.54
C ILE A 116 4.14 -6.63 3.31
N TYR A 117 5.44 -6.85 3.25
CA TYR A 117 6.07 -8.15 3.18
C TYR A 117 6.40 -8.64 4.59
N PHE A 118 6.44 -9.96 4.74
CA PHE A 118 6.75 -10.60 5.99
C PHE A 118 8.02 -11.42 5.85
N THR A 119 8.76 -11.52 6.94
CA THR A 119 9.95 -12.38 7.01
C THR A 119 9.61 -13.82 6.63
N PRO A 120 10.57 -14.61 6.10
CA PRO A 120 10.32 -15.97 5.61
C PRO A 120 9.72 -16.94 6.65
N GLU A 121 9.86 -16.62 7.94
CA GLU A 121 9.27 -17.38 9.05
C GLU A 121 7.73 -17.28 9.08
N TYR A 122 7.17 -16.15 8.64
CA TYR A 122 5.73 -15.86 8.68
C TYR A 122 5.08 -15.72 7.31
N SER A 123 5.86 -15.62 6.22
CA SER A 123 5.34 -15.36 4.86
C SER A 123 4.36 -16.42 4.33
N ASN A 124 4.42 -17.64 4.88
CA ASN A 124 3.54 -18.76 4.52
C ASN A 124 2.40 -19.02 5.52
N ASP A 125 2.37 -18.29 6.65
CA ASP A 125 1.36 -18.46 7.69
C ASP A 125 0.15 -17.54 7.41
N GLU A 126 -0.86 -18.10 6.75
CA GLU A 126 -2.11 -17.40 6.44
C GLU A 126 -2.85 -16.92 7.70
N GLU A 127 -2.79 -17.68 8.79
CA GLU A 127 -3.49 -17.31 10.03
C GLU A 127 -2.85 -16.09 10.70
N PHE A 128 -1.52 -16.08 10.74
CA PHE A 128 -0.75 -14.95 11.26
C PHE A 128 -0.99 -13.68 10.44
N ILE A 129 -0.94 -13.81 9.11
CA ILE A 129 -1.09 -12.66 8.20
C ILE A 129 -2.51 -12.12 8.22
N THR A 130 -3.52 -12.98 8.32
CA THR A 130 -4.92 -12.56 8.48
C THR A 130 -5.11 -11.78 9.79
N LYS A 131 -4.54 -12.27 10.89
CA LYS A 131 -4.58 -11.57 12.17
C LYS A 131 -3.86 -10.22 12.10
N MET A 132 -2.70 -10.18 11.47
CA MET A 132 -1.93 -8.95 11.29
C MET A 132 -2.69 -7.95 10.39
N GLY A 133 -3.29 -8.41 9.31
CA GLY A 133 -4.13 -7.59 8.42
C GLY A 133 -5.30 -6.94 9.14
N ASN A 134 -5.99 -7.69 10.01
CA ASN A 134 -7.08 -7.17 10.82
C ASN A 134 -6.60 -6.18 11.91
N THR A 135 -5.37 -6.35 12.39
CA THR A 135 -4.75 -5.44 13.37
C THR A 135 -4.27 -4.14 12.72
N ILE A 136 -3.80 -4.21 11.47
CA ILE A 136 -3.31 -3.06 10.69
C ILE A 136 -4.49 -2.25 10.14
N GLY A 137 -5.49 -2.93 9.59
CA GLY A 137 -6.63 -2.32 8.93
C GLY A 137 -7.48 -1.49 9.88
N LYS A 138 -7.95 -0.33 9.39
CA LYS A 138 -8.86 0.51 10.17
C LYS A 138 -10.20 -0.18 10.27
N ILE A 139 -10.58 -0.47 11.50
CA ILE A 139 -11.91 -0.97 11.83
C ILE A 139 -12.64 0.12 12.62
N THR A 140 -13.80 0.51 12.11
CA THR A 140 -14.68 1.46 12.79
C THR A 140 -15.78 0.71 13.52
N LEU A 141 -16.37 1.36 14.52
CA LEU A 141 -17.50 0.77 15.23
C LEU A 141 -18.67 0.48 14.28
N ASN A 142 -18.86 1.31 13.26
CA ASN A 142 -19.87 1.08 12.22
C ASN A 142 -19.70 -0.25 11.47
N ASP A 143 -18.48 -0.79 11.38
CA ASP A 143 -18.22 -2.06 10.70
C ASP A 143 -18.63 -3.28 11.53
N ILE A 144 -18.86 -3.10 12.84
CA ILE A 144 -19.20 -4.18 13.79
C ILE A 144 -20.62 -3.99 14.36
N ILE A 145 -21.28 -2.85 14.15
CA ILE A 145 -22.64 -2.65 14.66
C ILE A 145 -23.67 -3.38 13.79
N LYS A 146 -24.48 -4.23 14.42
CA LYS A 146 -25.65 -4.89 13.83
C LYS A 146 -26.84 -3.94 13.76
N ASN A 147 -27.18 -3.32 14.89
CA ASN A 147 -28.31 -2.40 15.01
C ASN A 147 -27.88 -1.10 15.69
N PHE A 148 -28.19 0.03 15.06
CA PHE A 148 -27.92 1.36 15.60
C PHE A 148 -29.23 2.15 15.72
N ASN A 149 -29.69 2.39 16.94
CA ASN A 149 -30.92 3.11 17.21
C ASN A 149 -30.62 4.41 17.98
N VAL A 150 -31.20 5.51 17.51
CA VAL A 150 -31.14 6.82 18.17
C VAL A 150 -32.54 7.16 18.66
N ASN A 151 -32.74 7.09 19.97
CA ASN A 151 -33.99 7.52 20.58
C ASN A 151 -33.86 8.98 21.02
N PHE A 152 -34.50 9.87 20.26
CA PHE A 152 -34.52 11.30 20.52
C PHE A 152 -35.42 11.72 21.70
N MET A 153 -36.34 10.84 22.14
CA MET A 153 -37.24 11.14 23.25
C MET A 153 -36.54 10.91 24.59
N ASP A 154 -35.82 9.80 24.68
CA ASP A 154 -35.10 9.41 25.89
C ASP A 154 -33.62 9.88 25.89
N ASN A 155 -33.17 10.49 24.80
CA ASN A 155 -31.79 10.91 24.57
C ASN A 155 -30.77 9.78 24.75
N VAL A 156 -31.15 8.57 24.31
CA VAL A 156 -30.34 7.35 24.40
C VAL A 156 -29.97 6.87 23.00
N ILE A 157 -28.70 6.58 22.80
CA ILE A 157 -28.21 5.89 21.61
C ILE A 157 -27.91 4.45 22.00
N THR A 158 -28.49 3.50 21.28
CA THR A 158 -28.30 2.07 21.49
C THR A 158 -27.60 1.49 20.28
N ALA A 159 -26.44 0.84 20.50
CA ALA A 159 -25.69 0.15 19.46
C ALA A 159 -25.52 -1.31 19.85
N GLU A 160 -26.07 -2.22 19.06
CA GLU A 160 -25.88 -3.65 19.22
C GLU A 160 -24.69 -4.09 18.35
N ILE A 161 -23.69 -4.69 18.98
CA ILE A 161 -22.51 -5.21 18.31
C ILE A 161 -22.85 -6.56 17.67
N ASP A 162 -22.26 -6.90 16.54
CA ASP A 162 -22.36 -8.24 15.96
C ASP A 162 -21.18 -9.11 16.42
N GLN A 163 -21.46 -10.18 17.17
CA GLN A 163 -20.41 -11.10 17.64
C GLN A 163 -19.85 -11.94 16.48
N ASP A 164 -20.67 -12.25 15.48
CA ASP A 164 -20.24 -13.03 14.33
C ASP A 164 -19.12 -12.31 13.55
N ILE A 165 -19.24 -10.98 13.39
CA ILE A 165 -18.25 -10.14 12.70
C ILE A 165 -16.94 -10.05 13.50
N ILE A 166 -17.04 -10.06 14.84
CA ILE A 166 -15.87 -10.01 15.72
C ILE A 166 -15.09 -11.32 15.60
N ASP A 167 -15.79 -12.45 15.61
CA ASP A 167 -15.19 -13.78 15.51
C ASP A 167 -14.58 -14.00 14.11
N GLU A 168 -15.29 -13.60 13.04
CA GLU A 168 -14.77 -13.64 11.67
C GLU A 168 -13.50 -12.81 11.51
N ARG A 169 -13.45 -11.62 12.13
CA ARG A 169 -12.28 -10.73 12.09
C ARG A 169 -11.24 -11.04 13.16
N ARG A 170 -11.46 -12.06 14.00
CA ARG A 170 -10.55 -12.49 15.09
C ARG A 170 -10.13 -11.33 16.00
N LEU A 171 -11.06 -10.44 16.33
CA LEU A 171 -10.81 -9.27 17.19
C LEU A 171 -11.03 -9.60 18.67
N ASP A 172 -10.28 -8.96 19.56
CA ASP A 172 -10.50 -9.11 21.01
C ASP A 172 -11.57 -8.13 21.49
N ILE A 173 -12.69 -8.67 21.96
CA ILE A 173 -13.82 -7.90 22.51
C ILE A 173 -13.35 -7.00 23.67
N ASN A 174 -12.43 -7.48 24.51
CA ASN A 174 -11.99 -6.73 25.69
C ASN A 174 -11.25 -5.45 25.31
N GLU A 175 -10.44 -5.49 24.24
CA GLU A 175 -9.74 -4.31 23.74
C GLU A 175 -10.75 -3.29 23.21
N ILE A 176 -11.74 -3.74 22.44
CA ILE A 176 -12.81 -2.89 21.89
C ILE A 176 -13.59 -2.19 23.01
N LEU A 177 -14.03 -2.94 24.03
CA LEU A 177 -14.77 -2.38 25.16
C LEU A 177 -13.92 -1.35 25.94
N SER A 178 -12.61 -1.60 26.09
CA SER A 178 -11.70 -0.65 26.75
C SER A 178 -11.52 0.66 25.97
N VAL A 179 -11.52 0.60 24.63
CA VAL A 179 -11.42 1.78 23.77
C VAL A 179 -12.70 2.62 23.86
N ILE A 180 -13.85 1.96 23.90
CA ILE A 180 -15.16 2.61 24.03
C ILE A 180 -15.29 3.30 25.39
N ASP A 181 -14.94 2.62 26.48
CA ASP A 181 -14.99 3.16 27.85
C ASP A 181 -14.03 4.35 28.06
N LYS A 182 -12.83 4.29 27.48
CA LYS A 182 -11.89 5.43 27.47
C LYS A 182 -12.43 6.63 26.70
N THR A 183 -13.18 6.40 25.63
CA THR A 183 -13.65 7.45 24.72
C THR A 183 -14.94 8.11 25.21
N PHE A 184 -15.82 7.32 25.85
CA PHE A 184 -17.14 7.77 26.29
C PHE A 184 -17.30 7.50 27.79
N LYS A 185 -17.42 8.57 28.58
CA LYS A 185 -17.51 8.49 30.05
C LYS A 185 -18.87 7.99 30.59
N GLN A 186 -19.87 7.78 29.74
CA GLN A 186 -21.25 7.44 30.09
C GLN A 186 -21.78 6.34 29.14
N VAL A 187 -21.14 5.16 29.17
CA VAL A 187 -21.60 3.98 28.44
C VAL A 187 -22.04 2.91 29.43
N LYS A 188 -23.26 2.40 29.26
CA LYS A 188 -23.70 1.18 29.91
C LYS A 188 -23.54 0.04 28.90
N ILE A 189 -22.76 -0.96 29.27
CA ILE A 189 -22.42 -2.10 28.43
C ILE A 189 -23.17 -3.30 29.01
N ASP A 190 -24.21 -3.75 28.33
CA ASP A 190 -24.95 -4.97 28.68
C ASP A 190 -24.69 -6.03 27.61
N ASN A 191 -23.73 -6.92 27.88
CA ASN A 191 -23.24 -7.96 26.97
C ASN A 191 -22.83 -7.42 25.59
N ASN A 192 -23.80 -7.36 24.68
CA ASN A 192 -23.65 -7.04 23.26
C ASN A 192 -24.30 -5.69 22.88
N VAL A 193 -24.97 -5.05 23.85
CA VAL A 193 -25.69 -3.79 23.65
C VAL A 193 -24.97 -2.69 24.41
N LEU A 194 -24.50 -1.70 23.65
CA LEU A 194 -23.93 -0.46 24.14
C LEU A 194 -25.03 0.59 24.21
N SER A 195 -25.29 1.12 25.39
CA SER A 195 -26.21 2.24 25.58
C SER A 195 -25.45 3.48 26.04
N PHE A 196 -25.53 4.51 25.22
CA PHE A 196 -24.93 5.82 25.46
C PHE A 196 -26.04 6.76 25.90
N GLU A 197 -26.06 7.08 27.19
CA GLU A 197 -26.99 8.04 27.75
C GLU A 197 -26.36 9.42 27.71
N THR A 198 -27.17 10.45 27.42
CA THR A 198 -26.72 11.83 27.50
C THR A 198 -27.51 12.58 28.58
N THR A 199 -26.81 13.19 29.54
CA THR A 199 -27.42 14.09 30.53
C THR A 199 -27.69 15.46 29.91
N PHE A 200 -28.80 15.62 29.20
CA PHE A 200 -29.31 16.95 28.83
C PHE A 200 -30.56 17.32 29.64
N SER A 201 -30.50 18.45 30.33
CA SER A 201 -31.60 18.99 31.13
C SER A 201 -32.81 19.37 30.26
N LYS A 202 -34.00 19.08 30.79
CA LYS A 202 -35.34 19.17 30.18
C LYS A 202 -35.86 20.60 29.95
N ASP A 203 -35.14 21.47 29.25
CA ASP A 203 -35.64 22.82 28.88
C ASP A 203 -36.06 22.88 27.40
N GLU A 204 -37.28 23.35 27.13
CA GLU A 204 -37.98 23.27 25.83
C GLU A 204 -37.28 24.04 24.67
N GLU A 205 -36.52 25.10 24.95
CA GLU A 205 -35.76 25.85 23.94
C GLU A 205 -34.47 25.15 23.48
N LYS A 206 -34.00 24.13 24.22
CA LYS A 206 -32.78 23.37 23.91
C LYS A 206 -33.04 22.07 23.14
N ILE A 207 -34.30 21.75 22.81
CA ILE A 207 -34.65 20.48 22.12
C ILE A 207 -34.02 20.41 20.72
N SER A 208 -34.03 21.50 19.95
CA SER A 208 -33.36 21.57 18.63
C SER A 208 -31.84 21.42 18.74
N HIS A 209 -31.25 21.99 19.79
CA HIS A 209 -29.82 21.86 20.09
C HIS A 209 -29.45 20.44 20.55
N GLY A 210 -30.30 19.82 21.37
CA GLY A 210 -30.14 18.44 21.84
C GLY A 210 -30.21 17.41 20.71
N ILE A 211 -31.11 17.57 19.75
CA ILE A 211 -31.19 16.68 18.57
C ILE A 211 -29.93 16.77 17.71
N ARG A 212 -29.41 17.99 17.48
CA ARG A 212 -28.16 18.17 16.72
C ARG A 212 -26.98 17.54 17.44
N GLU A 213 -26.88 17.73 18.75
CA GLU A 213 -25.79 17.18 19.56
C GLU A 213 -25.85 15.66 19.67
N LEU A 214 -27.04 15.07 19.81
CA LEU A 214 -27.25 13.63 19.71
C LEU A 214 -26.81 13.08 18.36
N ARG A 215 -27.10 13.80 17.27
CA ARG A 215 -26.67 13.40 15.93
C ARG A 215 -25.14 13.45 15.79
N LEU A 216 -24.51 14.50 16.28
CA LEU A 216 -23.03 14.60 16.30
C LEU A 216 -22.40 13.50 17.16
N LEU A 217 -23.02 13.14 18.28
CA LEU A 217 -22.58 12.05 19.15
C LEU A 217 -22.75 10.70 18.43
N ALA A 218 -23.89 10.49 17.76
CA ALA A 218 -24.14 9.31 16.96
C ALA A 218 -23.13 9.16 15.81
N ASP A 219 -22.83 10.23 15.08
CA ASP A 219 -21.82 10.25 14.02
C ASP A 219 -20.43 9.92 14.62
N LYS A 220 -20.09 10.51 15.77
CA LYS A 220 -18.84 10.21 16.49
C LYS A 220 -18.74 8.76 16.98
N ILE A 221 -19.85 8.15 17.40
CA ILE A 221 -19.89 6.73 17.80
C ILE A 221 -19.61 5.85 16.58
N ARG A 222 -20.28 6.11 15.44
CA ARG A 222 -20.11 5.31 14.22
C ARG A 222 -18.69 5.43 13.66
N ASP A 223 -18.13 6.65 13.64
CA ASP A 223 -16.81 6.93 13.09
C ASP A 223 -15.66 6.58 14.05
N LEU A 224 -15.97 6.12 15.28
CA LEU A 224 -14.95 5.75 16.24
C LEU A 224 -14.11 4.59 15.69
N GLN A 225 -12.80 4.83 15.56
CA GLN A 225 -11.83 3.80 15.26
C GLN A 225 -11.57 2.97 16.52
N ILE A 226 -11.88 1.68 16.43
CA ILE A 226 -11.74 0.71 17.53
C ILE A 226 -10.43 -0.08 17.43
N SER A 227 -9.96 -0.36 16.21
CA SER A 227 -8.70 -1.03 15.93
C SER A 227 -8.10 -0.49 14.62
N GLY A 228 -6.83 -0.79 14.38
CA GLY A 228 -6.10 -0.35 13.20
C GLY A 228 -5.03 0.69 13.47
N VAL A 229 -4.04 0.73 12.58
CA VAL A 229 -2.98 1.73 12.60
C VAL A 229 -3.50 3.05 12.03
N LYS A 230 -3.14 4.18 12.66
CA LYS A 230 -3.54 5.51 12.18
C LYS A 230 -3.01 5.76 10.77
N GLY A 231 -3.87 6.30 9.90
CA GLY A 231 -3.49 6.66 8.53
C GLY A 231 -3.54 5.51 7.53
N ILE A 232 -3.93 4.31 8.00
CA ILE A 232 -4.27 3.17 7.16
C ILE A 232 -5.79 3.03 7.14
N GLY A 233 -6.33 2.69 5.98
CA GLY A 233 -7.75 2.46 5.72
C GLY A 233 -8.01 0.96 5.56
N LYS A 234 -8.54 0.58 4.39
CA LYS A 234 -8.80 -0.81 4.06
C LYS A 234 -7.52 -1.58 3.80
N VAL A 235 -7.58 -2.88 4.07
CA VAL A 235 -6.46 -3.81 3.87
C VAL A 235 -6.96 -4.99 3.06
N VAL A 236 -6.14 -5.44 2.11
CA VAL A 236 -6.41 -6.58 1.24
C VAL A 236 -5.22 -7.51 1.32
N ILE A 237 -5.46 -8.79 1.56
CA ILE A 237 -4.42 -9.82 1.64
C ILE A 237 -4.41 -10.56 0.30
N ARG A 238 -3.23 -10.74 -0.28
CA ARG A 238 -3.05 -11.43 -1.56
C ARG A 238 -1.89 -12.41 -1.46
N ASN A 239 -2.03 -13.58 -2.08
CA ASN A 239 -0.91 -14.48 -2.30
C ASN A 239 -0.24 -14.13 -3.63
N GLU A 240 1.03 -13.74 -3.58
CA GLU A 240 1.87 -13.42 -4.73
C GLU A 240 3.11 -14.32 -4.71
N HIS A 241 3.27 -15.16 -5.73
CA HIS A 241 4.47 -16.00 -5.92
C HIS A 241 4.83 -16.89 -4.70
N ASP A 242 3.84 -17.54 -4.08
CA ASP A 242 3.97 -18.38 -2.88
C ASP A 242 4.28 -17.60 -1.58
N GLU A 243 4.11 -16.28 -1.58
CA GLU A 243 4.21 -15.45 -0.38
C GLU A 243 2.92 -14.64 -0.18
N TRP A 244 2.46 -14.55 1.06
CA TRP A 244 1.31 -13.72 1.40
C TRP A 244 1.75 -12.28 1.67
N VAL A 245 1.17 -11.35 0.90
CA VAL A 245 1.45 -9.92 0.96
C VAL A 245 0.20 -9.17 1.39
N ILE A 246 0.38 -8.17 2.25
CA ILE A 246 -0.69 -7.28 2.67
C ILE A 246 -0.62 -5.97 1.90
N HIS A 247 -1.68 -5.65 1.18
CA HIS A 247 -1.89 -4.39 0.48
C HIS A 247 -2.76 -3.46 1.31
N THR A 248 -2.28 -2.25 1.62
CA THR A 248 -3.01 -1.28 2.46
C THR A 248 -3.41 -0.02 1.70
N GLU A 249 -4.62 0.48 1.97
CA GLU A 249 -5.05 1.83 1.61
C GLU A 249 -4.47 2.80 2.64
N GLY A 250 -3.79 3.84 2.21
CA GLY A 250 -3.06 4.72 3.12
C GLY A 250 -1.65 4.22 3.42
N SER A 251 -0.91 5.01 4.19
CA SER A 251 0.48 4.71 4.51
C SER A 251 0.87 5.20 5.90
N ASN A 252 1.55 4.33 6.65
CA ASN A 252 2.18 4.67 7.92
C ASN A 252 3.38 3.76 8.20
N ILE A 253 4.45 3.97 7.45
CA ILE A 253 5.65 3.13 7.51
C ILE A 253 6.27 3.06 8.90
N GLY A 254 6.27 4.16 9.66
CA GLY A 254 6.90 4.21 10.98
C GLY A 254 6.16 3.42 12.06
N ALA A 255 4.86 3.15 11.87
CA ALA A 255 4.10 2.26 12.74
C ALA A 255 4.18 0.81 12.27
N ILE A 256 4.14 0.57 10.95
CA ILE A 256 4.21 -0.78 10.37
C ILE A 256 5.56 -1.44 10.65
N LEU A 257 6.67 -0.72 10.49
CA LEU A 257 8.03 -1.26 10.74
C LEU A 257 8.29 -1.67 12.20
N LYS A 258 7.40 -1.32 13.13
CA LYS A 258 7.51 -1.72 14.54
C LYS A 258 6.75 -3.00 14.84
N LEU A 259 5.96 -3.49 13.90
CA LEU A 259 5.21 -4.73 14.05
C LEU A 259 6.15 -5.92 13.87
N GLU A 260 5.93 -6.95 14.68
CA GLU A 260 6.73 -8.17 14.61
C GLU A 260 6.45 -8.92 13.30
N GLY A 261 7.52 -9.41 12.67
CA GLY A 261 7.45 -10.23 11.46
C GLY A 261 7.41 -9.48 10.14
N VAL A 262 7.33 -8.13 10.14
CA VAL A 262 7.47 -7.29 8.94
C VAL A 262 8.93 -7.21 8.51
N ASP A 263 9.18 -7.36 7.21
CA ASP A 263 10.52 -7.24 6.58
C ASP A 263 10.93 -5.77 6.32
#